data_AF-A0A1Q1AKA1-F1
#
_entry.id   AF-A0A1Q1AKA1-F1
#
_cell.length_a   1.000
_cell.length_b   1.000
_cell.length_c   1.000
_cell.angle_alpha   90.00
_cell.angle_beta   90.00
_cell.angle_gamma   90.00
#
_symmetry.space_group_name_H-M   'P 1'
#
loop_
_entity.id
_entity.type
_entity.pdbx_description
1 polymer ?
#
loop_
_entity_poly.entity_id
_entity_poly.type
_entity_poly.pdbx_seq_one_letter_code
_entity_poly.pdbx_strand_id
1 'polypeptide(L)'
;MQISVNEFLTPRHIDVQVVSPTRAKITLEPLERGFGHTLGNALRRILLSSMPGCAVVEAEIDGVLHEYSAIEGVQEDVIEILLNLKGLSIKLHGRDEVTLTLSKKGSGVVTAADIQLDHDVEIVNP
;
A
#
# COMPACT_ATOMS: atom_id res chain seq x y z
N MET A 1 7.35 34.08 41.31
CA MET A 1 7.92 33.14 40.33
C MET A 1 6.94 33.05 39.17
N GLN A 2 7.28 33.71 38.06
CA GLN A 2 6.47 33.67 36.85
C GLN A 2 6.77 32.34 36.17
N ILE A 3 5.82 31.39 36.22
CA ILE A 3 5.94 30.11 35.51
C ILE A 3 5.87 30.45 34.03
N SER A 4 7.01 30.36 33.34
CA SER A 4 7.13 30.54 31.91
C SER A 4 6.26 29.49 31.20
N VAL A 5 5.26 29.94 30.45
CA VAL A 5 4.23 29.13 29.78
C VAL A 5 4.79 28.33 28.57
N ASN A 6 6.11 28.28 28.39
CA ASN A 6 6.75 27.91 27.12
C ASN A 6 7.71 26.70 27.15
N GLU A 7 7.64 25.83 28.15
CA GLU A 7 8.44 24.59 28.17
C GLU A 7 7.55 23.35 28.07
N PHE A 8 6.91 23.15 26.92
CA PHE A 8 6.30 21.85 26.62
C PHE A 8 7.39 20.85 26.22
N LEU A 9 7.34 19.65 26.79
CA LEU A 9 8.13 18.52 26.33
C LEU A 9 7.72 18.17 24.89
N THR A 10 8.65 18.38 23.96
CA THR A 10 8.54 17.95 22.57
C THR A 10 9.21 16.58 22.41
N PRO A 11 8.61 15.64 21.64
CA PRO A 11 9.21 14.33 21.44
C PRO A 11 10.51 14.49 20.65
N ARG A 12 11.62 14.01 21.23
CA ARG A 12 12.97 14.11 20.66
C ARG A 12 13.57 12.75 20.32
N HIS A 13 13.10 11.71 20.99
CA HIS A 13 13.50 10.34 20.73
C HIS A 13 12.40 9.65 19.92
N ILE A 14 12.80 9.12 18.76
CA ILE A 14 11.95 8.32 17.88
C ILE A 14 12.64 6.96 17.74
N ASP A 15 12.05 5.95 18.36
CA ASP A 15 12.49 4.57 18.22
C ASP A 15 11.61 3.84 17.20
N VAL A 16 12.23 3.18 16.24
CA VAL A 16 11.54 2.47 15.15
C VAL A 16 11.92 1.00 15.21
N GLN A 17 10.97 0.18 15.63
CA GLN A 17 11.11 -1.27 15.70
C GLN A 17 10.36 -1.90 14.53
N VAL A 18 11.10 -2.45 13.57
CA VAL A 18 10.52 -3.22 12.46
C VAL A 18 10.17 -4.62 12.97
N VAL A 19 8.88 -4.98 12.93
CA VAL A 19 8.36 -6.27 13.39
C VAL A 19 8.25 -7.26 12.23
N SER A 20 7.84 -6.78 11.06
CA SER A 20 7.81 -7.53 9.80
C SER A 20 7.94 -6.55 8.63
N PRO A 21 8.10 -7.01 7.38
CA PRO A 21 8.21 -6.12 6.21
C PRO A 21 7.09 -5.09 6.08
N THR A 22 5.88 -5.40 6.59
CA THR A 22 4.69 -4.54 6.53
C THR A 22 4.20 -4.07 7.90
N ARG A 23 4.97 -4.30 8.97
CA ARG A 23 4.58 -3.92 10.34
C ARG A 23 5.76 -3.31 11.10
N ALA A 24 5.57 -2.08 11.58
CA ALA A 24 6.52 -1.40 12.45
C ALA A 24 5.82 -0.87 13.70
N LYS A 25 6.59 -0.75 14.79
CA LYS A 25 6.20 -0.04 16.01
C LYS A 25 7.10 1.18 16.15
N ILE A 26 6.49 2.36 16.22
CA ILE A 26 7.19 3.63 16.39
C ILE A 26 6.86 4.17 17.78
N THR A 27 7.90 4.44 18.57
CA THR A 27 7.77 5.02 19.93
C THR A 27 8.30 6.44 19.91
N LEU A 28 7.50 7.39 20.44
CA LEU A 28 7.81 8.82 20.50
C LEU A 28 7.88 9.26 21.97
N GLU A 29 9.02 9.79 22.40
CA GLU A 29 9.20 10.30 23.77
C GLU A 29 10.22 11.46 23.85
N PRO A 30 10.16 12.31 24.90
CA PRO A 30 9.10 12.41 25.91
C PRO A 30 7.87 13.17 25.38
N LEU A 31 6.70 12.90 25.96
CA LEU A 31 5.45 13.63 25.69
C LEU A 31 4.82 14.09 27.00
N GLU A 32 4.22 15.27 26.96
CA GLU A 32 3.41 15.77 28.06
C GLU A 32 2.21 14.88 28.35
N ARG A 33 1.77 14.88 29.60
CA ARG A 33 0.57 14.15 30.00
C ARG A 33 -0.63 14.62 29.16
N GLY A 34 -1.29 13.67 28.49
CA GLY A 34 -2.44 13.93 27.61
C GLY A 34 -2.09 14.17 26.14
N PHE A 35 -0.85 14.58 25.82
CA PHE A 35 -0.44 14.83 24.42
C PHE A 35 -0.32 13.54 23.60
N GLY A 36 -0.05 12.40 24.24
CA GLY A 36 -0.02 11.11 23.57
C GLY A 36 -1.32 10.77 22.83
N HIS A 37 -2.49 11.04 23.43
CA HIS A 37 -3.78 10.82 22.78
C HIS A 37 -4.05 11.85 21.67
N THR A 38 -3.73 13.12 21.91
CA THR A 38 -3.92 14.19 20.91
C THR A 38 -3.11 13.91 19.64
N LEU A 39 -1.81 13.62 19.80
CA LEU A 39 -0.92 13.31 18.68
C LEU A 39 -1.26 11.97 18.05
N GLY A 40 -1.48 10.93 18.85
CA GLY A 40 -1.79 9.58 18.35
C GLY A 40 -3.09 9.55 17.53
N ASN A 41 -4.14 10.24 17.97
CA ASN A 41 -5.38 10.34 17.22
C ASN A 41 -5.21 11.14 15.92
N ALA A 42 -4.45 12.24 15.95
CA ALA A 42 -4.16 13.03 14.76
C ALA A 42 -3.38 12.21 13.72
N LEU A 43 -2.28 11.57 14.13
CA LEU A 43 -1.46 10.72 13.27
C LEU A 43 -2.26 9.54 12.72
N ARG A 44 -3.04 8.84 13.56
CA ARG A 44 -3.90 7.74 13.11
C ARG A 44 -4.86 8.18 12.01
N ARG A 45 -5.49 9.35 12.14
CA ARG A 45 -6.41 9.87 11.12
C ARG A 45 -5.70 10.13 9.80
N ILE A 46 -4.56 10.83 9.85
CA ILE A 46 -3.77 11.16 8.66
C ILE A 46 -3.29 9.89 7.95
N LEU A 47 -2.72 8.94 8.71
CA LEU A 47 -2.20 7.68 8.19
C LEU A 47 -3.29 6.79 7.56
N LEU A 48 -4.53 6.84 8.07
CA LEU A 48 -5.63 6.04 7.54
C LEU A 48 -6.37 6.69 6.36
N SER A 49 -6.26 8.00 6.15
CA SER A 49 -7.06 8.70 5.14
C SER A 49 -6.27 9.37 4.02
N SER A 50 -5.00 9.70 4.23
CA SER A 50 -4.29 10.67 3.38
C SER A 50 -2.87 10.25 3.05
N MET A 51 -2.60 8.94 3.06
CA MET A 51 -1.31 8.41 2.64
C MET A 51 -1.24 8.32 1.12
N PRO A 52 -0.21 8.89 0.48
CA PRO A 52 0.05 8.65 -0.93
C PRO A 52 0.46 7.20 -1.14
N GLY A 53 0.12 6.65 -2.30
CA GLY A 53 0.46 5.29 -2.68
C GLY A 53 0.06 5.01 -4.13
N CYS A 54 0.48 3.86 -4.64
CA CYS A 54 0.12 3.38 -5.97
C CYS A 54 -0.91 2.25 -5.82
N ALA A 55 -1.89 2.20 -6.73
CA ALA A 55 -2.90 1.16 -6.77
C ALA A 55 -3.32 0.90 -8.22
N VAL A 56 -3.82 -0.29 -8.50
CA VAL A 56 -4.42 -0.62 -9.80
C VAL A 56 -5.75 0.15 -9.92
N VAL A 57 -5.85 0.97 -10.97
CA VAL A 57 -7.04 1.79 -11.24
C VAL A 57 -7.95 1.16 -12.30
N GLU A 58 -7.35 0.52 -13.31
CA GLU A 58 -8.03 -0.05 -14.45
C GLU A 58 -7.37 -1.37 -14.84
N ALA A 59 -8.14 -2.26 -15.46
CA ALA A 59 -7.66 -3.51 -16.01
C ALA A 59 -8.39 -3.78 -17.33
N GLU A 60 -7.62 -4.04 -18.38
CA GLU A 60 -8.11 -4.49 -19.68
C GLU A 60 -7.75 -5.98 -19.82
N ILE A 61 -8.75 -6.81 -20.16
CA ILE A 61 -8.58 -8.26 -20.30
C ILE A 61 -9.07 -8.69 -21.69
N ASP A 62 -8.18 -9.32 -22.45
CA ASP A 62 -8.47 -9.78 -23.80
C ASP A 62 -9.67 -10.74 -23.83
N GLY A 63 -10.64 -10.44 -24.69
CA GLY A 63 -11.84 -11.27 -24.88
C GLY A 63 -12.93 -11.11 -23.81
N VAL A 64 -12.73 -10.23 -22.83
CA VAL A 64 -13.70 -9.93 -21.77
C VAL A 64 -14.38 -8.59 -22.05
N LEU A 65 -15.70 -8.63 -22.23
CA LEU A 65 -16.50 -7.41 -22.47
C LEU A 65 -17.03 -6.77 -21.19
N HIS A 66 -17.20 -7.56 -20.13
CA HIS A 66 -17.75 -7.12 -18.85
C HIS A 66 -17.27 -8.02 -17.70
N GLU A 67 -17.33 -7.49 -16.48
CA GLU A 67 -16.81 -8.11 -15.26
C GLU A 67 -17.53 -9.40 -14.84
N TYR A 68 -18.76 -9.64 -15.29
CA TYR A 68 -19.52 -10.85 -14.94
C TYR A 68 -19.25 -12.06 -15.84
N SER A 69 -18.23 -12.00 -16.70
CA SER A 69 -17.90 -13.08 -17.62
C SER A 69 -16.89 -14.05 -17.02
N ALA A 70 -16.83 -15.26 -17.58
CA ALA A 70 -15.80 -16.24 -17.28
C ALA A 70 -14.86 -16.36 -18.47
N ILE A 71 -13.58 -16.64 -18.20
CA ILE A 71 -12.56 -16.82 -19.23
C ILE A 71 -12.32 -18.32 -19.41
N GLU A 72 -12.37 -18.81 -20.65
CA GLU A 72 -12.11 -20.22 -20.94
C GLU A 72 -10.67 -20.60 -20.53
N GLY A 73 -10.55 -21.65 -19.72
CA GLY A 73 -9.26 -22.15 -19.23
C GLY A 73 -8.73 -21.45 -17.98
N VAL A 74 -9.47 -20.50 -17.40
CA VAL A 74 -9.16 -19.86 -16.11
C VAL A 74 -10.14 -20.39 -15.06
N GLN A 75 -9.62 -20.68 -13.86
CA GLN A 75 -10.42 -21.22 -12.75
C GLN A 75 -11.29 -20.15 -12.08
N GLU A 76 -10.76 -18.94 -11.95
CA GLU A 76 -11.40 -17.79 -11.31
C GLU A 76 -12.28 -17.03 -12.31
N ASP A 77 -13.34 -16.38 -11.82
CA ASP A 77 -14.12 -15.45 -12.62
C ASP A 77 -13.43 -14.08 -12.76
N VAL A 78 -13.92 -13.24 -13.67
CA VAL A 78 -13.30 -11.91 -13.87
C VAL A 78 -13.40 -11.04 -12.60
N ILE A 79 -14.43 -11.18 -11.79
CA ILE A 79 -14.59 -10.40 -10.54
C ILE A 79 -13.52 -10.77 -9.53
N GLU A 80 -13.25 -12.06 -9.35
CA GLU A 80 -12.19 -12.61 -8.50
C GLU A 80 -10.82 -12.13 -8.97
N ILE A 81 -10.56 -12.15 -10.29
CA ILE A 81 -9.32 -11.61 -10.86
C ILE A 81 -9.17 -10.12 -10.53
N LEU A 82 -10.22 -9.32 -10.74
CA LEU A 82 -10.21 -7.88 -10.40
C LEU A 82 -10.00 -7.64 -8.90
N LEU A 83 -10.54 -8.51 -8.04
CA LEU A 83 -10.32 -8.44 -6.59
C LEU A 83 -8.86 -8.77 -6.24
N ASN A 84 -8.26 -9.78 -6.87
CA ASN A 84 -6.86 -10.14 -6.69
C ASN A 84 -5.93 -8.99 -7.13
N LEU A 85 -6.25 -8.30 -8.22
CA LEU A 85 -5.50 -7.13 -8.69
C LEU A 85 -5.49 -5.98 -7.67
N LYS A 86 -6.56 -5.81 -6.86
CA LYS A 86 -6.56 -4.83 -5.75
C LYS A 86 -5.57 -5.17 -4.64
N GLY A 87 -5.18 -6.43 -4.50
CA GLY A 87 -4.17 -6.88 -3.55
C GLY A 87 -2.72 -6.69 -4.03
N LEU A 88 -2.52 -6.27 -5.28
CA LEU A 88 -1.20 -6.05 -5.85
C LEU A 88 -0.54 -4.81 -5.22
N SER A 89 0.64 -4.99 -4.62
CA SER A 89 1.43 -3.92 -4.00
C SER A 89 2.53 -3.48 -4.95
N ILE A 90 2.34 -2.31 -5.56
CA ILE A 90 3.23 -1.74 -6.57
C ILE A 90 3.92 -0.50 -6.00
N LYS A 91 5.15 -0.27 -6.43
CA LYS A 91 5.89 0.96 -6.18
C LYS A 91 6.44 1.50 -7.49
N LEU A 92 6.16 2.77 -7.76
CA LEU A 92 6.61 3.48 -8.95
C LEU A 92 7.77 4.41 -8.60
N HIS A 93 8.75 4.47 -9.50
CA HIS A 93 9.92 5.33 -9.38
C HIS A 93 9.85 6.43 -10.44
N GLY A 94 9.56 7.66 -10.02
CA GLY A 94 9.64 8.83 -10.90
C GLY A 94 8.49 8.99 -11.91
N ARG A 95 7.41 8.20 -11.78
CA ARG A 95 6.18 8.34 -12.58
C ARG A 95 4.95 8.22 -11.69
N ASP A 96 3.87 8.90 -12.10
CA ASP A 96 2.58 8.87 -11.40
C ASP A 96 1.65 7.76 -11.95
N GLU A 97 1.87 7.31 -13.19
CA GLU A 97 1.04 6.32 -13.87
C GLU A 97 1.88 5.44 -14.80
N VAL A 98 1.52 4.16 -14.91
CA VAL A 98 2.13 3.19 -15.83
C VAL A 98 1.11 2.13 -16.23
N THR A 99 1.19 1.66 -17.47
CA THR A 99 0.44 0.50 -17.95
C THR A 99 1.36 -0.71 -17.96
N LEU A 100 0.95 -1.78 -17.28
CA LEU A 100 1.69 -3.05 -17.23
C LEU A 100 0.98 -4.12 -18.06
N THR A 101 1.74 -5.06 -18.60
CA THR A 101 1.19 -6.16 -19.41
C THR A 101 1.52 -7.50 -18.79
N LEU A 102 0.52 -8.39 -18.73
CA LEU A 102 0.65 -9.76 -18.25
C LEU A 102 0.31 -10.70 -19.40
N SER A 103 1.26 -11.57 -19.79
CA SER A 103 1.02 -12.59 -20.81
C SER A 103 1.49 -13.93 -20.32
N LYS A 104 0.54 -14.85 -20.09
CA LYS A 104 0.81 -16.21 -19.61
C LYS A 104 0.02 -17.22 -20.43
N LYS A 105 0.66 -18.35 -20.73
CA LYS A 105 0.04 -19.50 -21.40
C LYS A 105 0.49 -20.79 -20.72
N GLY A 106 -0.40 -21.78 -20.70
CA GLY A 106 -0.17 -23.08 -20.07
C GLY A 106 -0.83 -23.21 -18.70
N SER A 107 -0.76 -24.40 -18.13
CA SER A 107 -1.35 -24.72 -16.83
C SER A 107 -0.47 -24.19 -15.69
N GLY A 108 -1.05 -23.51 -14.72
CA GLY A 108 -0.36 -23.07 -13.52
C GLY A 108 -1.05 -21.87 -12.88
N VAL A 109 -0.60 -21.51 -11.68
CA VAL A 109 -1.04 -20.27 -11.02
C VAL A 109 -0.34 -19.10 -11.69
N VAL A 110 -1.09 -18.04 -11.98
CA VAL A 110 -0.55 -16.77 -12.46
C VAL A 110 -0.22 -15.90 -11.25
N THR A 111 1.01 -15.44 -11.17
CA THR A 111 1.52 -14.67 -10.02
C THR A 111 1.86 -13.24 -10.42
N ALA A 112 2.05 -12.35 -9.45
CA ALA A 112 2.44 -10.98 -9.73
C ALA A 112 3.85 -10.91 -10.36
N ALA A 113 4.71 -11.89 -10.08
CA ALA A 113 6.00 -12.09 -10.73
C ALA A 113 5.93 -12.32 -12.26
N ASP A 114 4.78 -12.73 -12.80
CA ASP A 114 4.60 -12.96 -14.25
C ASP A 114 4.33 -11.65 -15.03
N ILE A 115 4.09 -10.54 -14.33
CA ILE A 115 3.83 -9.23 -14.94
C ILE A 115 5.14 -8.70 -15.57
N GLN A 116 5.06 -8.20 -16.80
CA GLN A 116 6.20 -7.57 -17.45
C GLN A 116 6.45 -6.21 -16.83
N LEU A 117 7.61 -6.07 -16.19
CA LEU A 117 8.00 -4.87 -15.46
C LEU A 117 8.92 -3.97 -16.29
N ASP A 118 8.60 -2.69 -16.27
CA ASP A 118 9.51 -1.63 -16.67
C ASP A 118 10.55 -1.36 -15.57
N HIS A 119 11.67 -0.72 -15.91
CA HIS A 119 12.74 -0.43 -14.95
C HIS A 119 12.32 0.48 -13.77
N ASP A 120 11.24 1.24 -13.93
CA ASP A 120 10.71 2.19 -12.96
C ASP A 120 9.64 1.58 -12.05
N VAL A 121 9.38 0.27 -12.16
CA VAL A 121 8.27 -0.41 -11.47
C VAL A 121 8.79 -1.57 -10.62
N GLU A 122 8.41 -1.57 -9.36
CA GLU A 122 8.76 -2.61 -8.38
C GLU A 122 7.47 -3.25 -7.84
N ILE A 123 7.36 -4.58 -7.93
CA ILE A 123 6.31 -5.35 -7.26
C ILE A 123 6.84 -5.80 -5.89
N VAL A 124 6.14 -5.40 -4.83
CA VAL A 124 6.54 -5.67 -3.44
C VAL A 124 6.10 -7.07 -2.99
N ASN A 125 5.00 -7.59 -3.54
CA ASN A 125 4.46 -8.92 -3.29
C ASN A 125 4.39 -9.75 -4.59
N PRO A 126 5.53 -10.28 -5.08
CA PRO A 126 5.60 -11.04 -6.34
C PRO A 126 4.83 -12.37 -6.30
#